data_AF-A0A0F9SQS0-F1
#
_entry.id   AF-A0A0F9SQS0-F1
#
_cell.length_a   1.000
_cell.length_b   1.000
_cell.length_c   1.000
_cell.angle_alpha   90.00
_cell.angle_beta   90.00
_cell.angle_gamma   90.00
#
_symmetry.space_group_name_H-M   'P 1'
#
loop_
_entity.id
_entity.type
_entity.pdbx_description
1 polymer ?
#
loop_
_entity_poly.entity_id
_entity_poly.type
_entity_poly.pdbx_seq_one_letter_code
_entity_poly.pdbx_strand_id
1 'polypeptide(L)'
;MVHKKLLGIKSTVPCGKNGDWKVEKFEVSQKDADFHNLRCAIQGSRREIKAGKYTKLIHCGSVIMSDTPAELNDHLHFLYRASGDILVNGLGLGFIVEGLMSNPDVTRVTVIEISPEVIQLVGKHLENKYNGRLSIINADALKWSLPKNKVYDFAWHDIWPEICGDNYEDMKKLHRKYAKKAKHQDSWCREEIIRASKE
;
A
#
# COMPACT_ATOMS: atom_id res chain seq x y z
N MET A 1 11.46 5.17 -19.19
CA MET A 1 11.28 3.71 -19.01
C MET A 1 10.51 3.33 -17.74
N VAL A 2 10.73 4.00 -16.60
CA VAL A 2 10.02 3.72 -15.33
C VAL A 2 8.49 3.84 -15.44
N HIS A 3 7.99 4.89 -16.10
CA HIS A 3 6.56 5.18 -16.26
C HIS A 3 5.73 4.04 -16.91
N LYS A 4 6.30 3.32 -17.90
CA LYS A 4 5.61 2.18 -18.55
C LYS A 4 5.56 0.92 -17.68
N LYS A 5 6.49 0.76 -16.73
CA LYS A 5 6.51 -0.41 -15.84
C LYS A 5 5.46 -0.31 -14.73
N LEU A 6 5.12 0.91 -14.28
CA LEU A 6 4.15 1.10 -13.20
C LEU A 6 2.70 0.79 -13.65
N LEU A 7 2.35 1.05 -14.92
CA LEU A 7 1.00 0.90 -15.48
C LEU A 7 0.44 -0.55 -15.53
N GLY A 8 1.22 -1.54 -15.10
CA GLY A 8 0.82 -2.95 -15.10
C GLY A 8 1.26 -3.73 -13.86
N ILE A 9 1.61 -3.04 -12.77
CA ILE A 9 1.90 -3.72 -11.49
C ILE A 9 0.65 -4.47 -11.08
N LYS A 10 0.85 -5.73 -10.67
CA LYS A 10 -0.17 -6.58 -10.06
C LYS A 10 0.47 -7.31 -8.90
N SER A 11 -0.35 -7.68 -7.92
CA SER A 11 0.16 -8.55 -6.86
C SER A 11 0.48 -9.93 -7.45
N THR A 12 1.68 -10.44 -7.16
CA THR A 12 2.05 -11.82 -7.52
C THR A 12 1.78 -12.81 -6.39
N VAL A 13 1.19 -12.34 -5.29
CA VAL A 13 0.93 -13.14 -4.10
C VAL A 13 -0.07 -14.26 -4.44
N PRO A 14 0.22 -15.52 -4.06
CA PRO A 14 -0.70 -16.62 -4.30
C PRO A 14 -1.96 -16.48 -3.45
N CYS A 15 -3.08 -17.04 -3.93
CA CYS A 15 -4.28 -17.16 -3.12
C CYS A 15 -4.00 -18.01 -1.89
N GLY A 16 -4.60 -17.65 -0.76
CA GLY A 16 -4.42 -18.37 0.49
C GLY A 16 -5.27 -17.81 1.61
N LYS A 17 -5.29 -18.49 2.75
CA LYS A 17 -5.99 -18.07 3.96
C LYS A 17 -5.08 -18.31 5.16
N ASN A 18 -5.05 -17.36 6.10
CA ASN A 18 -4.40 -17.53 7.40
C ASN A 18 -5.20 -16.77 8.45
N GLY A 19 -5.75 -17.48 9.45
CA GLY A 19 -6.73 -16.90 10.37
C GLY A 19 -7.93 -16.30 9.62
N ASP A 20 -8.29 -15.07 9.96
CA ASP A 20 -9.37 -14.31 9.33
C ASP A 20 -8.93 -13.55 8.05
N TRP A 21 -7.66 -13.65 7.68
CA TRP A 21 -7.10 -13.06 6.47
C TRP A 21 -7.18 -14.01 5.28
N LYS A 22 -7.53 -13.48 4.11
CA LYS A 22 -7.59 -14.23 2.86
C LYS A 22 -7.10 -13.41 1.67
N VAL A 23 -6.28 -14.02 0.83
CA VAL A 23 -5.92 -13.51 -0.50
C VAL A 23 -6.72 -14.30 -1.54
N GLU A 24 -7.46 -13.59 -2.37
CA GLU A 24 -8.27 -14.17 -3.45
C GLU A 24 -8.06 -13.45 -4.77
N LYS A 25 -8.24 -14.17 -5.87
CA LYS A 25 -8.40 -13.58 -7.19
C LYS A 25 -9.88 -13.31 -7.45
N PHE A 26 -10.16 -12.20 -8.13
CA PHE A 26 -11.48 -11.85 -8.61
C PHE A 26 -11.40 -11.27 -10.01
N GLU A 27 -12.52 -11.24 -10.70
CA GLU A 27 -12.63 -10.72 -12.06
C GLU A 27 -13.65 -9.59 -12.08
N VAL A 28 -13.27 -8.48 -12.69
CA VAL A 28 -14.15 -7.35 -12.97
C VAL A 28 -14.57 -7.46 -14.43
N SER A 29 -15.88 -7.59 -14.67
CA SER A 29 -16.41 -7.60 -16.02
C SER A 29 -16.39 -6.19 -16.64
N GLN A 30 -16.45 -6.11 -17.98
CA GLN A 30 -16.53 -4.81 -18.67
C GLN A 30 -17.76 -4.02 -18.22
N LYS A 31 -18.90 -4.70 -18.05
CA LYS A 31 -20.14 -4.08 -17.59
C LYS A 31 -20.01 -3.50 -16.19
N ASP A 32 -19.36 -4.23 -15.26
CA ASP A 32 -19.16 -3.75 -13.89
C ASP A 32 -18.20 -2.56 -13.84
N ALA A 33 -17.13 -2.61 -14.65
CA ALA A 33 -16.20 -1.50 -14.79
C ALA A 33 -16.89 -0.24 -15.34
N ASP A 34 -17.67 -0.37 -16.42
CA ASP A 34 -18.39 0.74 -17.03
C ASP A 34 -19.42 1.35 -16.07
N PHE A 35 -20.15 0.51 -15.34
CA PHE A 35 -21.13 0.97 -14.34
C PHE A 35 -20.47 1.70 -13.18
N HIS A 36 -19.35 1.17 -12.66
CA HIS A 36 -18.56 1.81 -11.61
C HIS A 36 -18.01 3.16 -12.08
N ASN A 37 -17.41 3.21 -13.27
CA ASN A 37 -16.82 4.42 -13.82
C ASN A 37 -17.88 5.50 -14.09
N LEU A 38 -19.06 5.12 -14.58
CA LEU A 38 -20.19 6.04 -14.74
C LEU A 38 -20.59 6.66 -13.40
N ARG A 39 -20.69 5.85 -12.33
CA ARG A 39 -20.98 6.36 -10.98
C ARG A 39 -19.88 7.29 -10.48
N CYS A 40 -18.61 6.94 -10.67
CA CYS A 40 -17.48 7.80 -10.30
C CYS A 40 -17.55 9.15 -11.01
N ALA A 41 -17.86 9.18 -12.31
CA ALA A 41 -18.00 10.42 -13.08
C ALA A 41 -19.11 11.32 -12.52
N ILE A 42 -20.28 10.76 -12.18
CA ILE A 42 -21.39 11.49 -11.55
C ILE A 42 -20.98 12.06 -10.19
N GLN A 43 -20.20 11.31 -9.43
CA GLN A 43 -19.72 11.70 -8.09
C GLN A 43 -18.45 12.56 -8.13
N GLY A 44 -17.91 12.88 -9.31
CA GLY A 44 -16.64 13.61 -9.46
C GLY A 44 -15.40 12.85 -8.94
N SER A 45 -15.49 11.53 -8.76
CA SER A 45 -14.40 10.67 -8.32
C SER A 45 -13.50 10.27 -9.47
N ARG A 46 -12.18 10.20 -9.23
CA ARG A 46 -11.16 9.78 -10.20
C ARG A 46 -10.73 8.32 -10.06
N ARG A 47 -11.43 7.53 -9.22
CA ARG A 47 -11.09 6.13 -8.92
C ARG A 47 -11.69 5.15 -9.94
N GLU A 48 -11.34 5.36 -11.21
CA GLU A 48 -11.78 4.50 -12.31
C GLU A 48 -11.14 3.10 -12.23
N ILE A 49 -11.89 2.08 -12.64
CA ILE A 49 -11.43 0.70 -12.74
C ILE A 49 -11.51 0.21 -14.18
N LYS A 50 -10.75 -0.85 -14.50
CA LYS A 50 -10.80 -1.52 -15.80
C LYS A 50 -11.26 -2.95 -15.61
N ALA A 51 -11.81 -3.54 -16.66
CA ALA A 51 -12.09 -4.97 -16.68
C ALA A 51 -10.80 -5.78 -16.59
N GLY A 52 -10.86 -6.93 -15.91
CA GLY A 52 -9.73 -7.83 -15.82
C GLY A 52 -9.68 -8.63 -14.54
N LYS A 53 -8.60 -9.40 -14.39
CA LYS A 53 -8.32 -10.24 -13.23
C LYS A 53 -7.44 -9.49 -12.24
N TYR A 54 -7.88 -9.46 -11.00
CA TYR A 54 -7.28 -8.74 -9.89
C TYR A 54 -7.17 -9.65 -8.68
N THR A 55 -6.41 -9.19 -7.69
CA THR A 55 -6.20 -9.85 -6.41
C THR A 55 -6.72 -8.93 -5.32
N LYS A 56 -7.37 -9.50 -4.30
CA LYS A 56 -7.89 -8.77 -3.13
C LYS A 56 -7.39 -9.42 -1.84
N LEU A 57 -7.16 -8.57 -0.84
CA LEU A 57 -6.93 -8.96 0.54
C LEU A 57 -8.23 -8.74 1.32
N ILE A 58 -8.67 -9.77 2.03
CA ILE A 58 -9.91 -9.79 2.79
C ILE A 58 -9.57 -10.06 4.25
N HIS A 59 -10.27 -9.38 5.16
CA HIS A 59 -10.22 -9.63 6.60
C HIS A 59 -11.64 -9.72 7.15
N CYS A 60 -11.97 -10.80 7.86
CA CYS A 60 -13.31 -11.02 8.44
C CYS A 60 -14.46 -10.89 7.42
N GLY A 61 -14.23 -11.23 6.15
CA GLY A 61 -15.22 -11.14 5.08
C GLY A 61 -15.31 -9.79 4.37
N SER A 62 -14.65 -8.74 4.89
CA SER A 62 -14.57 -7.42 4.27
C SER A 62 -13.32 -7.29 3.40
N VAL A 63 -13.45 -6.68 2.22
CA VAL A 63 -12.30 -6.35 1.36
C VAL A 63 -11.54 -5.20 2.00
N ILE A 64 -10.27 -5.44 2.32
CA ILE A 64 -9.37 -4.42 2.89
C ILE A 64 -8.68 -3.66 1.77
N MET A 65 -8.19 -4.36 0.74
CA MET A 65 -7.59 -3.73 -0.44
C MET A 65 -7.55 -4.68 -1.64
N SER A 66 -7.15 -4.16 -2.80
CA SER A 66 -7.04 -4.87 -4.08
C SER A 66 -5.78 -4.44 -4.86
N ASP A 67 -5.60 -4.93 -6.08
CA ASP A 67 -4.57 -4.43 -7.01
C ASP A 67 -5.20 -3.78 -8.26
N THR A 68 -6.37 -3.16 -8.07
CA THR A 68 -7.09 -2.47 -9.15
C THR A 68 -6.35 -1.20 -9.60
N PRO A 69 -6.59 -0.72 -10.83
CA PRO A 69 -5.95 0.51 -11.33
C PRO A 69 -6.27 1.75 -10.48
N ALA A 70 -7.45 1.79 -9.86
CA ALA A 70 -7.82 2.83 -8.92
C ALA A 70 -6.84 2.90 -7.74
N GLU A 71 -6.54 1.77 -7.12
CA GLU A 71 -5.56 1.72 -6.02
C GLU A 71 -4.15 2.06 -6.49
N LEU A 72 -3.75 1.66 -7.70
CA LEU A 72 -2.49 2.10 -8.27
C LEU A 72 -2.42 3.63 -8.36
N ASN A 73 -3.46 4.27 -8.88
CA ASN A 73 -3.51 5.72 -9.08
C ASN A 73 -3.31 6.48 -7.77
N ASP A 74 -3.89 6.00 -6.67
CA ASP A 74 -3.75 6.61 -5.34
C ASP A 74 -2.27 6.62 -4.88
N HIS A 75 -1.46 5.66 -5.34
CA HIS A 75 -0.06 5.47 -4.95
C HIS A 75 0.97 5.98 -5.96
N LEU A 76 0.54 6.35 -7.18
CA LEU A 76 1.46 6.71 -8.26
C LEU A 76 2.40 7.86 -7.88
N HIS A 77 1.89 8.89 -7.20
CA HIS A 77 2.70 10.05 -6.81
C HIS A 77 3.88 9.66 -5.91
N PHE A 78 3.67 8.70 -4.99
CA PHE A 78 4.71 8.15 -4.15
C PHE A 78 5.68 7.28 -4.96
N LEU A 79 5.16 6.34 -5.75
CA LEU A 79 5.98 5.42 -6.55
C LEU A 79 6.89 6.16 -7.54
N TYR A 80 6.47 7.31 -8.08
CA TYR A 80 7.30 8.14 -8.95
C TYR A 80 8.44 8.86 -8.24
N ARG A 81 8.28 9.17 -6.96
CA ARG A 81 9.26 9.92 -6.16
C ARG A 81 10.18 9.00 -5.36
N ALA A 82 9.81 7.74 -5.19
CA ALA A 82 10.57 6.78 -4.41
C ALA A 82 11.91 6.43 -5.08
N SER A 83 13.00 6.66 -4.36
CA SER A 83 14.38 6.32 -4.76
C SER A 83 15.20 6.10 -3.49
N GLY A 84 16.20 5.21 -3.54
CA GLY A 84 17.05 4.88 -2.39
C GLY A 84 16.43 3.86 -1.44
N ASP A 85 16.68 4.02 -0.14
CA ASP A 85 16.21 3.10 0.91
C ASP A 85 14.87 3.56 1.48
N ILE A 86 13.84 2.74 1.28
CA ILE A 86 12.44 3.10 1.50
C ILE A 86 11.90 2.37 2.73
N LEU A 87 11.18 3.10 3.58
CA LEU A 87 10.36 2.54 4.63
C LEU A 87 8.89 2.55 4.21
N VAL A 88 8.18 1.45 4.45
CA VAL A 88 6.73 1.36 4.27
C VAL A 88 6.11 0.89 5.58
N ASN A 89 5.14 1.63 6.10
CA ASN A 89 4.29 1.17 7.20
C ASN A 89 3.00 0.62 6.61
N GLY A 90 2.71 -0.65 6.89
CA GLY A 90 1.64 -1.43 6.27
C GLY A 90 2.13 -2.23 5.06
N LEU A 91 1.97 -3.55 5.11
CA LEU A 91 2.29 -4.45 4.00
C LEU A 91 1.11 -4.57 3.03
N GLY A 92 -0.09 -4.74 3.59
CA GLY A 92 -1.30 -5.01 2.82
C GLY A 92 -1.12 -6.23 1.90
N LEU A 93 -1.57 -6.11 0.65
CA LEU A 93 -1.40 -7.10 -0.41
C LEU A 93 0.01 -7.07 -1.04
N GLY A 94 0.89 -6.20 -0.53
CA GLY A 94 2.26 -6.02 -1.01
C GLY A 94 2.37 -5.38 -2.39
N PHE A 95 1.28 -4.79 -2.87
CA PHE A 95 1.19 -4.13 -4.17
C PHE A 95 2.20 -2.98 -4.30
N ILE A 96 2.32 -2.15 -3.25
CA ILE A 96 3.31 -1.05 -3.22
C ILE A 96 4.74 -1.60 -3.26
N VAL A 97 5.01 -2.69 -2.54
CA VAL A 97 6.33 -3.33 -2.52
C VAL A 97 6.71 -3.81 -3.92
N GLU A 98 5.81 -4.49 -4.62
CA GLU A 98 5.99 -4.90 -6.03
C GLU A 98 6.32 -3.69 -6.92
N GLY A 99 5.60 -2.58 -6.74
CA GLY A 99 5.85 -1.35 -7.47
C GLY A 99 7.22 -0.73 -7.19
N LEU A 100 7.61 -0.63 -5.92
CA LEU A 100 8.92 -0.15 -5.51
C LEU A 100 10.04 -1.02 -6.05
N MET A 101 9.90 -2.35 -6.00
CA MET A 101 10.92 -3.28 -6.48
C MET A 101 11.10 -3.26 -8.01
N SER A 102 10.08 -2.78 -8.75
CA SER A 102 10.17 -2.56 -10.19
C SER A 102 11.00 -1.34 -10.58
N ASN A 103 11.24 -0.42 -9.63
CA ASN A 103 12.05 0.76 -9.82
C ASN A 103 13.54 0.45 -9.53
N PRO A 104 14.45 0.58 -10.52
CA PRO A 104 15.88 0.33 -10.30
C PRO A 104 16.53 1.34 -9.33
N ASP A 105 15.95 2.52 -9.15
CA ASP A 105 16.49 3.56 -8.27
C ASP A 105 16.17 3.29 -6.78
N VAL A 106 15.22 2.40 -6.49
CA VAL A 106 14.95 1.91 -5.13
C VAL A 106 16.00 0.86 -4.78
N THR A 107 16.81 1.09 -3.76
CA THR A 107 17.89 0.16 -3.38
C THR A 107 17.40 -0.92 -2.43
N ARG A 108 16.53 -0.55 -1.47
CA ARG A 108 15.99 -1.45 -0.44
C ARG A 108 14.62 -0.97 0.03
N VAL A 109 13.79 -1.91 0.48
CA VAL A 109 12.51 -1.65 1.14
C VAL A 109 12.48 -2.34 2.49
N THR A 110 12.13 -1.60 3.53
CA THR A 110 11.79 -2.13 4.86
C THR A 110 10.30 -1.92 5.08
N VAL A 111 9.57 -2.98 5.43
CA VAL A 111 8.13 -2.93 5.72
C VAL A 111 7.92 -3.18 7.21
N ILE A 112 7.08 -2.35 7.84
CA ILE A 112 6.59 -2.58 9.19
C ILE A 112 5.12 -3.02 9.08
N GLU A 113 4.84 -4.25 9.49
CA GLU A 113 3.49 -4.84 9.42
C GLU A 113 3.08 -5.38 10.79
N ILE A 114 1.86 -5.04 11.22
CA ILE A 114 1.35 -5.39 12.54
C ILE A 114 0.81 -6.83 12.59
N SER A 115 0.19 -7.32 11.52
CA SER A 115 -0.40 -8.66 11.47
C SER A 115 0.64 -9.72 11.09
N PRO A 116 0.99 -10.65 12.00
CA PRO A 116 1.83 -11.79 11.65
C PRO A 116 1.17 -12.69 10.58
N GLU A 117 -0.16 -12.74 10.52
CA GLU A 117 -0.90 -13.51 9.53
C GLU A 117 -0.72 -12.94 8.13
N VAL A 118 -0.78 -11.61 7.98
CA VAL A 118 -0.52 -10.91 6.71
C VAL A 118 0.94 -11.11 6.29
N ILE A 119 1.90 -11.05 7.23
CA ILE A 119 3.31 -11.36 6.92
C ILE A 119 3.45 -12.80 6.43
N GLN A 120 2.78 -13.75 7.05
CA GLN A 120 2.85 -15.14 6.62
C GLN A 120 2.17 -15.39 5.27
N LEU A 121 1.06 -14.70 5.00
CA LEU A 121 0.26 -14.89 3.80
C LEU A 121 0.81 -14.15 2.57
N VAL A 122 1.31 -12.93 2.78
CA VAL A 122 1.80 -12.01 1.74
C VAL A 122 3.32 -11.87 1.84
N GLY A 123 3.82 -11.54 3.03
CA GLY A 123 5.20 -11.14 3.26
C GLY A 123 6.23 -12.20 2.87
N LYS A 124 6.03 -13.45 3.31
CA LYS A 124 6.94 -14.57 3.00
C LYS A 124 7.13 -14.78 1.49
N HIS A 125 6.06 -14.66 0.70
CA HIS A 125 6.14 -14.76 -0.75
C HIS A 125 7.03 -13.67 -1.33
N LEU A 126 6.85 -12.43 -0.87
CA LEU A 126 7.60 -11.28 -1.36
C LEU A 126 9.06 -11.28 -0.88
N GLU A 127 9.34 -11.69 0.35
CA GLU A 127 10.71 -11.83 0.86
C GLU A 127 11.49 -12.87 0.06
N ASN A 128 10.85 -14.01 -0.27
CA ASN A 128 11.46 -15.02 -1.15
C ASN A 128 11.73 -14.46 -2.55
N LYS A 129 10.78 -13.69 -3.11
CA LYS A 129 10.90 -13.10 -4.45
C LYS A 129 11.96 -11.99 -4.54
N TYR A 130 12.08 -11.17 -3.50
CA TYR A 130 12.93 -9.98 -3.45
C TYR A 130 14.06 -10.10 -2.43
N ASN A 131 14.57 -11.33 -2.26
CA ASN A 131 15.58 -11.66 -1.28
C ASN A 131 16.76 -10.66 -1.30
N GLY A 132 17.16 -10.19 -0.12
CA GLY A 132 18.24 -9.22 0.06
C GLY A 132 17.88 -7.75 -0.19
N ARG A 133 16.73 -7.45 -0.82
CA ARG A 133 16.22 -6.07 -1.02
C ARG A 133 14.96 -5.76 -0.23
N LEU A 134 14.23 -6.76 0.23
CA LEU A 134 13.06 -6.61 1.12
C LEU A 134 13.37 -7.12 2.53
N SER A 135 12.94 -6.38 3.54
CA SER A 135 12.88 -6.85 4.93
C SER A 135 11.52 -6.50 5.52
N ILE A 136 10.85 -7.48 6.13
CA ILE A 136 9.57 -7.27 6.79
C ILE A 136 9.75 -7.46 8.28
N ILE A 137 9.32 -6.47 9.06
CA ILE A 137 9.40 -6.46 10.51
C ILE A 137 7.99 -6.54 11.06
N ASN A 138 7.71 -7.58 11.86
CA ASN A 138 6.44 -7.67 12.57
C ASN A 138 6.42 -6.72 13.76
N ALA A 139 5.78 -5.56 13.60
CA ALA A 139 5.62 -4.58 14.66
C ALA A 139 4.46 -3.62 14.37
N ASP A 140 3.98 -2.97 15.43
CA ASP A 140 3.08 -1.82 15.32
C ASP A 140 3.90 -0.58 14.92
N ALA A 141 3.62 -0.01 13.74
CA ALA A 141 4.34 1.15 13.20
C ALA A 141 4.28 2.41 14.09
N LEU A 142 3.24 2.55 14.92
CA LEU A 142 3.12 3.65 15.89
C LEU A 142 4.05 3.43 17.10
N LYS A 143 4.25 2.18 17.51
CA LYS A 143 5.03 1.82 18.71
C LYS A 143 6.47 1.42 18.41
N TRP A 144 6.77 0.95 17.21
CA TRP A 144 8.08 0.43 16.84
C TRP A 144 9.18 1.48 16.99
N SER A 145 10.34 1.06 17.52
CA SER A 145 11.48 1.96 17.71
C SER A 145 12.42 1.90 16.52
N LEU A 146 12.55 3.02 15.82
CA LEU A 146 13.48 3.17 14.70
C LEU A 146 14.93 3.02 15.18
N PRO A 147 15.79 2.34 14.40
CA PRO A 147 17.20 2.27 14.70
C PRO A 147 17.80 3.69 14.84
N LYS A 148 18.67 3.89 15.83
CA LYS A 148 19.19 5.22 16.19
C LYS A 148 19.86 5.93 15.02
N ASN A 149 20.72 5.22 14.29
CA ASN A 149 21.53 5.77 13.21
C ASN A 149 20.96 5.49 11.81
N LYS A 150 19.64 5.28 11.71
CA LYS A 150 18.97 5.03 10.44
C LYS A 150 18.11 6.20 10.02
N VAL A 151 18.32 6.65 8.78
CA VAL A 151 17.48 7.59 8.06
C VAL A 151 17.17 6.97 6.70
N TYR A 152 15.89 6.94 6.34
CA TYR A 152 15.39 6.47 5.06
C TYR A 152 15.34 7.62 4.05
N ASP A 153 15.40 7.30 2.76
CA ASP A 153 15.24 8.31 1.71
C ASP A 153 13.76 8.71 1.57
N PHE A 154 12.84 7.76 1.76
CA PHE A 154 11.39 8.01 1.81
C PHE A 154 10.72 7.08 2.84
N ALA A 155 9.79 7.61 3.65
CA ALA A 155 8.82 6.81 4.40
C ALA A 155 7.39 6.96 3.86
N TRP A 156 6.73 5.84 3.54
CA TRP A 156 5.32 5.80 3.15
C TRP A 156 4.48 5.20 4.27
N HIS A 157 3.30 5.75 4.51
CA HIS A 157 2.39 5.30 5.57
C HIS A 157 1.03 4.92 5.00
N ASP A 158 0.71 3.63 5.12
CA ASP A 158 -0.50 3.02 4.55
C ASP A 158 -1.01 1.91 5.47
N ILE A 159 -1.53 2.30 6.64
CA ILE A 159 -1.94 1.38 7.71
C ILE A 159 -3.45 1.38 7.97
N TRP A 160 -4.23 2.11 7.17
CA TRP A 160 -5.65 2.34 7.44
C TRP A 160 -6.52 1.60 6.43
N PRO A 161 -7.61 0.96 6.88
CA PRO A 161 -8.51 0.24 5.98
C PRO A 161 -9.41 1.18 5.15
N GLU A 162 -9.62 2.41 5.62
CA GLU A 162 -10.60 3.34 5.06
C GLU A 162 -10.10 4.79 5.08
N ILE A 163 -10.73 5.65 4.26
CA ILE A 163 -10.47 7.09 4.22
C ILE A 163 -11.50 7.77 5.14
N CYS A 164 -11.15 7.98 6.41
CA CYS A 164 -12.01 8.66 7.39
C CYS A 164 -11.22 9.59 8.31
N GLY A 165 -11.92 10.55 8.93
CA GLY A 165 -11.32 11.54 9.83
C GLY A 165 -10.68 10.94 11.08
N ASP A 166 -11.16 9.78 11.56
CA ASP A 166 -10.63 9.10 12.74
C ASP A 166 -9.15 8.70 12.57
N ASN A 167 -8.72 8.47 11.33
CA ASN A 167 -7.34 8.11 11.00
C ASN A 167 -6.35 9.29 11.13
N TYR A 168 -6.86 10.53 11.27
CA TYR A 168 -6.03 11.73 11.29
C TYR A 168 -5.06 11.79 12.47
N GLU A 169 -5.46 11.34 13.65
CA GLU A 169 -4.57 11.38 14.83
C GLU A 169 -3.40 10.40 14.70
N ASP A 170 -3.65 9.20 14.17
CA ASP A 170 -2.58 8.24 13.92
C ASP A 170 -1.67 8.69 12.78
N MET A 171 -2.24 9.33 11.75
CA MET A 171 -1.45 9.95 10.68
C MET A 171 -0.50 11.01 11.23
N LYS A 172 -0.98 11.91 12.09
CA LYS A 172 -0.15 12.91 12.76
C LYS A 172 0.95 12.27 13.60
N LYS A 173 0.66 11.20 14.34
CA LYS A 173 1.65 10.49 15.15
C LYS A 173 2.75 9.88 14.28
N LEU A 174 2.39 9.22 13.17
CA LEU A 174 3.37 8.68 12.23
C LEU A 174 4.24 9.80 11.63
N HIS A 175 3.63 10.81 11.04
CA HIS A 175 4.38 11.92 10.41
C HIS A 175 5.33 12.60 11.40
N ARG A 176 4.92 12.78 12.67
CA ARG A 176 5.79 13.32 13.73
C ARG A 176 6.93 12.36 14.08
N LYS A 177 6.63 11.07 14.23
CA LYS A 177 7.59 10.01 14.61
C LYS A 177 8.68 9.85 13.54
N TYR A 178 8.30 9.90 12.26
CA TYR A 178 9.21 9.67 11.14
C TYR A 178 9.87 10.95 10.58
N ALA A 179 9.48 12.14 11.05
CA ALA A 179 10.00 13.44 10.57
C ALA A 179 11.53 13.59 10.57
N LYS A 180 12.24 12.96 11.52
CA LYS A 180 13.72 12.97 11.60
C LYS A 180 14.36 11.66 11.13
N LYS A 181 13.55 10.76 10.58
CA LYS A 181 13.94 9.38 10.24
C LYS A 181 13.73 9.07 8.77
N ALA A 182 13.15 10.00 8.00
CA ALA A 182 13.13 9.96 6.56
C ALA A 182 13.37 11.36 5.98
N LYS A 183 14.06 11.44 4.84
CA LYS A 183 14.27 12.71 4.12
C LYS A 183 12.94 13.24 3.55
N HIS A 184 12.12 12.32 3.05
CA HIS A 184 10.76 12.57 2.61
C HIS A 184 9.80 11.61 3.31
N GLN A 185 8.56 12.05 3.53
CA GLN A 185 7.51 11.16 4.01
C GLN A 185 6.17 11.61 3.46
N ASP A 186 5.27 10.65 3.31
CA ASP A 186 3.89 10.88 2.89
C ASP A 186 3.00 9.71 3.30
N SER A 187 1.70 9.83 3.13
CA SER A 187 0.73 8.81 3.55
C SER A 187 -0.43 8.65 2.57
N TRP A 188 -0.99 7.45 2.52
CA TRP A 188 -2.15 7.15 1.69
C TRP A 188 -3.32 8.10 2.01
N CYS A 189 -3.93 8.67 0.95
CA CYS A 189 -5.06 9.60 1.01
C CYS A 189 -4.96 10.70 2.09
N ARG A 190 -3.76 11.27 2.24
CA ARG A 190 -3.45 12.28 3.27
C ARG A 190 -4.39 13.48 3.23
N GLU A 191 -4.62 14.05 2.05
CA GLU A 191 -5.42 15.27 1.91
C GLU A 191 -6.90 15.00 2.21
N GLU A 192 -7.40 13.86 1.78
CA GLU A 192 -8.77 13.41 2.01
C GLU A 192 -9.04 13.15 3.49
N ILE A 193 -8.11 12.49 4.19
CA ILE A 193 -8.21 12.25 5.64
C ILE A 193 -8.19 13.59 6.41
N ILE A 194 -7.30 14.52 6.02
CA ILE A 194 -7.25 15.86 6.63
C ILE A 194 -8.54 16.66 6.39
N ARG A 195 -9.18 16.49 5.23
CA ARG A 195 -10.45 17.15 4.93
C ARG A 195 -11.58 16.53 5.76
N ALA A 196 -11.67 15.20 5.78
CA ALA A 196 -12.69 14.46 6.53
C ALA A 196 -12.60 14.68 8.05
N SER A 197 -11.42 14.99 8.60
CA SER A 197 -11.27 15.27 10.04
C SER A 197 -11.76 16.67 10.46
N LYS A 198 -12.22 17.49 9.50
CA LYS A 198 -12.72 18.86 9.75
C LYS A 198 -14.22 18.98 9.55
N GLU A 199 -14.86 17.91 9.09
CA GLU A 199 -16.31 17.78 8.91
C GLU A 199 -16.94 17.25 10.20
#